data_AF-A0A5F2HUK3-F1
#
_entry.id   AF-A0A5F2HUK3-F1
#
_cell.length_a   1.000
_cell.length_b   1.000
_cell.length_c   1.000
_cell.angle_alpha   90.00
_cell.angle_beta   90.00
_cell.angle_gamma   90.00
#
_symmetry.space_group_name_H-M   'P 1'
#
loop_
_entity.id
_entity.type
_entity.pdbx_description
1 polymer ?
#
loop_
_entity_poly.entity_id
_entity_poly.type
_entity_poly.pdbx_seq_one_letter_code
_entity_poly.pdbx_strand_id
1 'polypeptide(L)'
;LSRRGIHDREILQAMREVPREAFVDPGFEEFAYEDGPLPIANGQTISQPYIVAFMLEMAAVGPGDQVLEVGTGSGYAAAVMS
;
A
#
# COMPACT_ATOMS: atom_id res chain seq x y z
N LEU A 1 5.82 -7.88 -6.35
CA LEU A 1 6.72 -6.79 -5.88
C LEU A 1 8.20 -7.08 -6.12
N SER A 2 8.78 -8.17 -5.60
CA SER A 2 10.23 -8.43 -5.79
C SER A 2 10.68 -8.58 -7.25
N ARG A 3 9.83 -9.16 -8.12
CA ARG A 3 10.09 -9.20 -9.58
C ARG A 3 10.08 -7.81 -10.24
N ARG A 4 9.52 -6.80 -9.57
CA ARG A 4 9.48 -5.40 -10.01
C ARG A 4 10.57 -4.54 -9.38
N GLY A 5 11.52 -5.12 -8.64
CA GLY A 5 12.68 -4.40 -8.10
C GLY A 5 12.55 -3.92 -6.65
N ILE A 6 11.47 -4.26 -5.93
CA ILE A 6 11.36 -3.99 -4.49
C ILE A 6 12.16 -5.05 -3.72
N HIS A 7 13.17 -4.62 -2.97
CA HIS A 7 14.10 -5.53 -2.28
C HIS A 7 14.11 -5.38 -0.77
N ASP A 8 13.57 -4.29 -0.24
CA ASP A 8 13.38 -4.11 1.19
C ASP A 8 12.48 -5.21 1.78
N ARG A 9 13.04 -5.97 2.74
CA ARG A 9 12.37 -7.13 3.33
C ARG A 9 11.26 -6.73 4.30
N GLU A 10 11.42 -5.61 5.01
CA GLU A 10 10.45 -5.12 5.98
C GLU A 10 9.21 -4.61 5.24
N ILE A 11 9.40 -3.86 4.15
CA ILE A 11 8.30 -3.43 3.28
C ILE A 11 7.57 -4.63 2.67
N LEU A 12 8.31 -5.62 2.14
CA LEU A 12 7.70 -6.84 1.58
C LEU A 12 6.96 -7.67 2.62
N GLN A 13 7.35 -7.58 3.90
CA GLN A 13 6.65 -8.24 5.00
C GLN A 13 5.39 -7.47 5.39
N ALA A 14 5.48 -6.16 5.61
CA ALA A 14 4.33 -5.31 5.94
C ALA A 14 3.23 -5.38 4.86
N MET A 15 3.60 -5.33 3.58
CA MET A 15 2.67 -5.50 2.46
C MET A 15 1.95 -6.87 2.44
N ARG A 16 2.55 -7.91 3.04
CA ARG A 16 1.94 -9.25 3.18
C ARG A 16 1.05 -9.37 4.42
N GLU A 17 1.38 -8.66 5.48
CA GLU A 17 0.67 -8.72 6.76
C GLU A 17 -0.58 -7.84 6.77
N VAL A 18 -0.54 -6.69 6.09
CA VAL A 18 -1.69 -5.79 5.96
C VAL A 18 -2.65 -6.32 4.89
N PRO A 19 -3.89 -6.71 5.25
CA PRO A 19 -4.86 -7.31 4.32
C PRO A 19 -5.43 -6.22 3.40
N ARG A 20 -4.85 -6.06 2.22
CA ARG A 20 -5.21 -5.00 1.26
C ARG A 20 -6.69 -5.02 0.85
N GLU A 21 -7.31 -6.19 0.81
CA GLU A 21 -8.73 -6.41 0.54
C GLU A 21 -9.66 -5.77 1.59
N ALA A 22 -9.16 -5.46 2.80
CA ALA A 22 -9.92 -4.71 3.79
C ALA A 22 -9.97 -3.19 3.49
N PHE A 23 -9.22 -2.73 2.48
CA PHE A 23 -9.06 -1.31 2.11
C PHE A 23 -9.61 -0.99 0.72
N VAL A 24 -10.34 -1.91 0.09
CA VAL A 24 -11.03 -1.71 -1.20
C VAL A 24 -12.53 -1.57 -0.99
N ASP A 25 -13.23 -0.98 -1.96
CA ASP A 25 -14.70 -0.99 -1.94
C ASP A 25 -15.24 -2.43 -2.11
N PRO A 26 -16.42 -2.75 -1.52
CA PRO A 26 -17.01 -4.07 -1.65
C PRO A 26 -17.21 -4.50 -3.11
N GLY A 27 -16.85 -5.75 -3.42
CA GLY A 27 -16.89 -6.31 -4.77
C GLY A 27 -15.56 -6.22 -5.53
N PHE A 28 -14.53 -5.59 -4.96
CA PHE A 28 -13.18 -5.53 -5.55
C PHE A 28 -12.15 -6.43 -4.84
N GLU A 29 -12.57 -7.23 -3.85
CA GLU A 29 -11.68 -8.03 -3.01
C GLU A 29 -10.85 -9.03 -3.84
N GLU A 30 -11.43 -9.63 -4.88
CA GLU A 30 -10.72 -10.57 -5.76
C GLU A 30 -9.58 -9.91 -6.57
N PHE A 31 -9.68 -8.60 -6.82
CA PHE A 31 -8.69 -7.81 -7.56
C PHE A 31 -7.68 -7.14 -6.63
N ALA A 32 -7.86 -7.21 -5.31
CA ALA A 32 -7.09 -6.41 -4.34
C ALA A 32 -5.57 -6.54 -4.50
N TYR A 33 -5.10 -7.70 -4.95
CA TYR A 33 -3.67 -8.02 -5.10
C TYR A 33 -3.15 -7.93 -6.54
N GLU A 34 -3.99 -7.52 -7.48
CA GLU A 34 -3.52 -7.15 -8.81
C GLU A 34 -2.68 -5.87 -8.73
N ASP A 35 -1.70 -5.76 -9.62
CA ASP A 35 -0.78 -4.61 -9.64
C ASP A 35 -1.37 -3.42 -10.40
N GLY A 36 -2.56 -2.99 -9.96
CA GLY A 36 -3.34 -1.89 -10.52
C GLY A 36 -4.04 -1.09 -9.43
N PRO A 37 -4.45 0.16 -9.73
CA PRO A 37 -5.29 0.93 -8.83
C PRO A 37 -6.71 0.35 -8.81
N LEU A 38 -7.39 0.46 -7.67
CA LEU A 38 -8.80 0.09 -7.55
C LEU A 38 -9.61 1.29 -7.05
N PRO A 39 -10.88 1.44 -7.47
CA PRO A 39 -11.74 2.49 -6.98
C PRO A 39 -12.01 2.32 -5.48
N ILE A 40 -12.13 3.46 -4.80
CA ILE A 40 -12.63 3.57 -3.44
C ILE A 40 -13.67 4.70 -3.37
N ALA A 41 -14.35 4.84 -2.23
CA ALA A 41 -15.33 5.89 -1.99
C ALA A 41 -14.90 7.30 -2.46
N ASN A 42 -15.88 8.12 -2.83
CA ASN A 42 -15.71 9.51 -3.30
C ASN A 42 -14.89 9.66 -4.59
N GLY A 43 -14.94 8.66 -5.47
CA GLY A 43 -14.27 8.69 -6.78
C GLY A 43 -12.74 8.73 -6.66
N GLN A 44 -12.20 8.30 -5.53
CA GLN A 44 -10.76 8.16 -5.32
C GLN A 44 -10.32 6.75 -5.71
N THR A 45 -9.02 6.48 -5.62
CA THR A 45 -8.46 5.15 -5.84
C THR A 45 -7.46 4.77 -4.76
N ILE A 46 -7.43 3.49 -4.38
CA ILE A 46 -6.28 2.92 -3.70
C ILE A 46 -5.15 2.69 -4.71
N SER A 47 -3.96 3.21 -4.43
CA SER A 47 -2.78 3.08 -5.29
C SER A 47 -2.39 1.62 -5.49
N GLN A 48 -1.87 1.27 -6.67
CA GLN A 48 -1.38 -0.08 -6.95
C GLN A 48 -0.30 -0.54 -5.94
N PRO A 49 -0.23 -1.85 -5.60
CA PRO A 49 0.74 -2.38 -4.64
C PRO A 49 2.18 -1.98 -4.92
N TYR A 50 2.62 -1.96 -6.19
CA TYR A 50 3.98 -1.56 -6.53
C TYR A 50 4.29 -0.11 -6.15
N ILE A 51 3.37 0.83 -6.42
CA ILE A 51 3.61 2.25 -6.14
C ILE A 51 3.70 2.48 -4.64
N VAL A 52 2.85 1.82 -3.83
CA VAL A 52 2.93 1.90 -2.37
C VAL A 52 4.30 1.42 -1.88
N ALA A 53 4.73 0.22 -2.29
CA ALA A 53 6.02 -0.32 -1.87
C ALA A 53 7.21 0.53 -2.35
N PHE A 54 7.17 1.00 -3.60
CA PHE A 54 8.21 1.87 -4.16
C PHE A 54 8.32 3.20 -3.43
N MET A 55 7.19 3.84 -3.10
CA MET A 55 7.19 5.09 -2.34
C MET A 55 7.81 4.92 -0.95
N LEU A 56 7.48 3.82 -0.26
CA LEU A 56 8.03 3.53 1.07
C LEU A 56 9.54 3.23 1.00
N GLU A 57 10.00 2.47 0.00
CA GLU A 57 11.42 2.15 -0.17
C GLU A 57 12.23 3.42 -0.49
N MET A 58 11.68 4.32 -1.30
CA MET A 58 12.30 5.62 -1.60
C MET A 58 12.28 6.60 -0.42
N ALA A 59 11.24 6.54 0.42
CA ALA A 59 11.15 7.35 1.62
C ALA A 59 12.08 6.85 2.75
N ALA A 60 12.56 5.60 2.65
CA ALA A 60 13.43 4.96 3.64
C ALA A 60 12.87 5.04 5.07
N VAL A 61 11.55 4.84 5.20
CA VAL A 61 10.86 4.87 6.50
C VAL A 61 11.38 3.74 7.38
N GLY A 62 11.80 4.09 8.59
CA GLY A 62 12.29 3.15 9.58
C GLY A 62 11.51 3.16 10.90
N PRO A 63 11.77 2.17 11.77
CA PRO A 63 11.15 2.11 13.09
C PRO A 63 11.42 3.36 13.92
N GLY A 64 10.34 3.98 14.43
CA GLY A 64 10.41 5.18 15.28
C GLY A 64 10.34 6.50 14.52
N ASP A 65 10.28 6.47 13.19
CA ASP A 65 10.08 7.68 12.39
C ASP A 65 8.69 8.28 12.60
N GLN A 66 8.63 9.61 12.55
CA GLN A 66 7.37 10.35 12.48
C GLN A 66 7.11 10.74 11.04
N VAL A 67 6.10 10.10 10.44
CA VAL A 67 5.76 10.27 9.02
C VAL A 67 4.47 11.07 8.87
N LEU A 68 4.47 12.00 7.91
CA LEU A 68 3.26 12.67 7.43
C LEU A 68 2.86 12.09 6.08
N GLU A 69 1.73 11.38 6.05
CA GLU A 69 1.04 11.00 4.82
C GLU A 69 0.01 12.08 4.46
N VAL A 70 0.07 12.59 3.23
CA VAL A 70 -0.94 13.52 2.70
C VAL A 70 -1.78 12.78 1.66
N GLY A 71 -3.08 12.66 1.95
CA GLY A 71 -4.02 11.95 1.07
C GLY A 71 -4.24 10.50 1.51
N THR A 72 -4.80 10.31 2.71
CA THR A 72 -5.02 8.98 3.32
C THR A 72 -5.81 8.02 2.43
N GLY A 73 -6.79 8.52 1.67
CA GLY A 73 -7.60 7.68 0.79
C GLY A 73 -8.26 6.54 1.57
N SER A 74 -7.88 5.29 1.25
CA SER A 74 -8.37 4.12 1.98
C SER A 74 -7.65 3.88 3.31
N GLY A 75 -6.47 4.46 3.53
CA GLY A 75 -5.61 4.22 4.69
C GLY A 75 -4.64 3.05 4.53
N TYR A 76 -4.61 2.39 3.36
CA TYR A 76 -3.74 1.22 3.16
C TYR A 76 -2.26 1.55 3.28
N ALA A 77 -1.79 2.64 2.65
CA ALA A 77 -0.38 3.01 2.72
C ALA A 77 0.04 3.35 4.16
N ALA A 78 -0.81 4.11 4.88
CA ALA A 78 -0.64 4.39 6.30
C ALA A 78 -0.55 3.12 7.18
N ALA A 79 -1.36 2.10 6.89
CA ALA A 79 -1.32 0.83 7.61
C ALA A 79 -0.07 -0.02 7.29
N VAL A 80 0.47 0.08 6.07
CA VAL A 80 1.71 -0.62 5.69
C VAL A 80 2.94 -0.01 6.36
N MET A 81 2.94 1.30 6.63
CA MET A 81 4.06 2.00 7.25
C MET A 81 4.00 2.06 8.79
N SER A 82 2.97 1.50 9.42
CA SER A 82 2.73 1.57 10.88
C SER A 82 3.42 0.49 11.69
#